data_AF-A0A8C1KFD8-F1
#
_entry.id   AF-A0A8C1KFD8-F1
#
_cell.length_a   1.000
_cell.length_b   1.000
_cell.length_c   1.000
_cell.angle_alpha   90.00
_cell.angle_beta   90.00
_cell.angle_gamma   90.00
#
_symmetry.space_group_name_H-M   'P 1'
#
loop_
_entity.id
_entity.type
_entity.pdbx_description
1 polymer ?
#
loop_
_entity_poly.entity_id
_entity_poly.type
_entity_poly.pdbx_seq_one_letter_code
_entity_poly.pdbx_strand_id
1 'polypeptide(L)'
;MATVVMEQIGRLFINAQQLRQIPRFLESAFPKLPCTVMVSDVPWVFRESHIVTGYRPPDQNWRYYFLTLFQRHNESVNVWTHLLASLIILVKFQELSETVDFLRDPHAQPLFILLLAAFTYLGCSALAHLLSARSELSHYTFYFLDYVGVAVYQYGSALAHFYYVIAEEWHAQVRSFFLPAAAFLAWLSCTGCCYGKYASPNLPKFIHKLFQVVPSGLAYCLDISPVFHRIYKCYSSEQVCADQAVVYHCYQVLFFLISAYFFSYPHPERWFPGRCDFIGQGHQIFHVFLVLCTLVQIEAVRLDFSERRSFYESLHGDLAHDAVALFIFTACCSALTAFYVRKRVKMYLEEKQE
;
A
#
# COMPACT_ATOMS: atom_id res chain seq x y z
N MET A 1 -35.23 -34.54 40.92
CA MET A 1 -34.09 -33.61 41.08
C MET A 1 -32.76 -34.27 40.72
N ALA A 2 -32.46 -35.49 41.18
CA ALA A 2 -31.20 -36.21 40.86
C ALA A 2 -31.00 -36.53 39.36
N THR A 3 -32.07 -36.81 38.61
CA THR A 3 -32.00 -37.14 37.18
C THR A 3 -31.61 -35.96 36.29
N VAL A 4 -32.06 -34.75 36.63
CA VAL A 4 -31.73 -33.50 35.90
C VAL A 4 -30.26 -33.13 36.10
N VAL A 5 -29.72 -33.35 37.30
CA VAL A 5 -28.30 -33.08 37.62
C VAL A 5 -27.37 -34.04 36.87
N MET A 6 -27.72 -35.32 36.76
CA MET A 6 -26.95 -36.30 35.97
C MET A 6 -26.93 -35.95 34.47
N GLU A 7 -28.05 -35.46 33.93
CA GLU A 7 -28.12 -35.04 32.52
C GLU A 7 -27.30 -33.78 32.25
N GLN A 8 -27.30 -32.80 33.16
CA GLN A 8 -26.46 -31.60 33.08
C GLN A 8 -24.97 -31.93 33.19
N ILE A 9 -24.59 -32.83 34.09
CA ILE A 9 -23.20 -33.29 34.23
C ILE A 9 -22.76 -34.05 32.97
N GLY A 10 -23.62 -34.89 32.40
CA GLY A 10 -23.35 -35.60 31.14
C GLY A 10 -23.12 -34.64 29.95
N ARG A 11 -23.94 -33.60 29.81
CA ARG A 11 -23.77 -32.56 28.78
C ARG A 11 -22.48 -31.75 28.99
N LEU A 12 -22.13 -31.41 30.23
CA LEU A 12 -20.87 -30.74 30.56
C LEU A 12 -19.64 -31.61 30.24
N PHE A 13 -19.74 -32.93 30.46
CA PHE A 13 -18.66 -33.87 30.16
C PHE A 13 -18.45 -34.04 28.65
N ILE A 14 -19.54 -34.11 27.86
CA ILE A 14 -19.49 -34.15 26.40
C ILE A 14 -18.86 -32.86 25.84
N ASN A 15 -19.25 -31.70 26.40
CA ASN A 15 -18.70 -30.40 26.02
C ASN A 15 -17.20 -30.28 26.38
N ALA A 16 -16.78 -30.81 27.53
CA ALA A 16 -15.38 -30.86 27.94
C ALA A 16 -14.52 -31.80 27.07
N GLN A 17 -15.09 -32.92 26.60
CA GLN A 17 -14.42 -33.81 25.65
C GLN A 17 -14.26 -33.16 24.27
N GLN A 18 -15.29 -32.45 23.78
CA GLN A 18 -15.21 -31.66 22.56
C GLN A 18 -14.17 -30.53 22.67
N LEU A 19 -14.16 -29.78 23.79
CA LEU A 19 -13.15 -28.76 24.08
C LEU A 19 -11.72 -29.33 24.15
N ARG A 20 -11.53 -30.55 24.65
CA ARG A 20 -10.22 -31.24 24.62
C ARG A 20 -9.81 -31.73 23.23
N GLN A 21 -10.75 -31.88 22.30
CA GLN A 21 -10.46 -32.24 20.91
C GLN A 21 -10.13 -31.02 20.05
N ILE A 22 -10.54 -29.81 20.44
CA ILE A 22 -10.23 -28.56 19.71
C ILE A 22 -8.71 -28.40 19.48
N PRO A 23 -7.81 -28.58 20.46
CA PRO A 23 -6.36 -28.51 20.22
C PRO A 23 -5.87 -29.53 19.20
N ARG A 24 -6.39 -30.77 19.21
CA ARG A 24 -6.01 -31.81 18.24
C ARG A 24 -6.56 -31.54 16.85
N PHE A 25 -7.77 -30.99 16.76
CA PHE A 25 -8.34 -30.52 15.50
C PHE A 25 -7.53 -29.33 14.95
N LEU A 26 -7.12 -28.40 15.80
CA LEU A 26 -6.25 -27.28 15.42
C LEU A 26 -4.85 -27.79 14.99
N GLU A 27 -4.23 -28.73 15.70
CA GLU A 27 -2.96 -29.35 15.29
C GLU A 27 -3.09 -30.14 13.97
N SER A 28 -4.24 -30.76 13.71
CA SER A 28 -4.51 -31.43 12.43
C SER A 28 -4.84 -30.45 11.29
N ALA A 29 -5.41 -29.28 11.62
CA ALA A 29 -5.81 -28.24 10.67
C ALA A 29 -4.65 -27.30 10.29
N PHE A 30 -3.71 -27.08 11.22
CA PHE A 30 -2.49 -26.30 11.03
C PHE A 30 -1.30 -27.27 10.91
N PRO A 31 -0.96 -27.72 9.69
CA PRO A 31 0.25 -28.51 9.49
C PRO A 31 1.45 -27.77 10.08
N LYS A 32 2.38 -28.49 10.73
CA LYS A 32 3.63 -27.91 11.22
C LYS A 32 4.33 -27.23 10.04
N LEU A 33 4.33 -25.90 10.04
CA LEU A 33 4.95 -25.12 8.98
C LEU A 33 6.47 -25.34 9.01
N PRO A 34 7.12 -25.56 7.86
CA PRO A 34 8.57 -25.49 7.74
C PRO A 34 9.17 -24.28 8.46
N CYS A 35 10.30 -24.50 9.13
CA CYS A 35 11.07 -23.41 9.75
C CYS A 35 11.58 -22.44 8.68
N THR A 36 11.77 -21.19 9.07
CA THR A 36 12.46 -20.21 8.23
C THR A 36 13.93 -20.58 8.04
N VAL A 37 14.49 -20.18 6.91
CA VAL A 37 15.85 -20.53 6.46
C VAL A 37 16.78 -19.30 6.47
N MET A 38 18.07 -19.54 6.27
CA MET A 38 19.09 -18.48 6.20
C MET A 38 19.14 -17.86 4.80
N VAL A 39 19.74 -16.67 4.70
CA VAL A 39 19.95 -15.97 3.43
C VAL A 39 20.75 -16.80 2.39
N SER A 40 21.59 -17.72 2.84
CA SER A 40 22.34 -18.65 1.99
C SER A 40 21.43 -19.63 1.24
N ASP A 41 20.28 -19.95 1.81
CA ASP A 41 19.40 -21.04 1.38
C ASP A 41 18.32 -20.56 0.41
N VAL A 42 18.31 -19.27 0.09
CA VAL A 42 17.35 -18.65 -0.83
C VAL A 42 18.04 -18.05 -2.06
N PRO A 43 17.36 -18.05 -3.22
CA PRO A 43 17.78 -17.34 -4.42
C PRO A 43 18.15 -15.89 -4.16
N TRP A 44 19.12 -15.37 -4.92
CA TRP A 44 19.63 -14.01 -4.75
C TRP A 44 18.53 -12.94 -4.83
N VAL A 45 17.50 -13.16 -5.65
CA VAL A 45 16.40 -12.21 -5.88
C VAL A 45 15.51 -12.03 -4.64
N PHE A 46 15.53 -12.96 -3.68
CA PHE A 46 14.79 -12.83 -2.42
C PHE A 46 15.60 -12.14 -1.32
N ARG A 47 16.91 -11.94 -1.51
CA ARG A 47 17.80 -11.51 -0.45
C ARG A 47 17.68 -10.01 -0.22
N GLU A 48 17.33 -9.64 0.99
CA GLU A 48 17.32 -8.25 1.44
C GLU A 48 18.66 -7.88 2.07
N SER A 49 19.08 -6.63 1.86
CA SER A 49 20.37 -6.15 2.39
C SER A 49 20.34 -6.16 3.92
N HIS A 50 21.40 -6.66 4.55
CA HIS A 50 21.57 -6.72 6.01
C HIS A 50 20.62 -7.67 6.76
N ILE A 51 19.75 -8.42 6.06
CA ILE A 51 18.85 -9.43 6.63
C ILE A 51 19.44 -10.83 6.44
N VAL A 52 19.67 -11.56 7.54
CA VAL A 52 20.48 -12.80 7.53
C VAL A 52 19.64 -14.08 7.71
N THR A 53 18.56 -14.01 8.48
CA THR A 53 17.63 -15.12 8.74
C THR A 53 16.16 -14.70 8.56
N GLY A 54 15.23 -15.65 8.80
CA GLY A 54 13.80 -15.40 8.76
C GLY A 54 13.18 -15.56 7.37
N TYR A 55 13.92 -16.02 6.37
CA TYR A 55 13.40 -16.23 5.02
C TYR A 55 12.49 -17.46 4.98
N ARG A 56 11.44 -17.43 4.16
CA ARG A 56 10.58 -18.60 3.95
C ARG A 56 11.17 -19.49 2.85
N PRO A 57 11.19 -20.83 3.02
CA PRO A 57 11.64 -21.74 1.97
C PRO A 57 10.84 -21.57 0.67
N PRO A 58 11.50 -21.56 -0.49
CA PRO A 58 10.83 -21.52 -1.78
C PRO A 58 10.14 -22.84 -2.14
N ASP A 59 9.38 -22.81 -3.23
CA ASP A 59 8.77 -23.96 -3.90
C ASP A 59 7.81 -24.78 -3.04
N GLN A 60 7.25 -24.16 -2.00
CA GLN A 60 6.15 -24.73 -1.23
C GLN A 60 4.81 -24.55 -1.94
N ASN A 61 3.78 -25.26 -1.47
CA ASN A 61 2.42 -25.07 -1.97
C ASN A 61 1.85 -23.69 -1.57
N TRP A 62 0.82 -23.22 -2.27
CA TRP A 62 0.19 -21.92 -1.95
C TRP A 62 -0.37 -21.85 -0.54
N ARG A 63 -0.94 -22.95 -0.04
CA ARG A 63 -1.48 -23.05 1.32
C ARG A 63 -0.41 -22.71 2.37
N TYR A 64 0.82 -23.15 2.18
CA TYR A 64 1.95 -22.82 3.06
C TYR A 64 2.12 -21.31 3.18
N TYR A 65 2.23 -20.57 2.07
CA TYR A 65 2.45 -19.12 2.11
C TYR A 65 1.30 -18.37 2.77
N PHE A 66 0.05 -18.75 2.52
CA PHE A 66 -1.09 -18.16 3.23
C PHE A 66 -1.04 -18.45 4.75
N LEU A 67 -0.67 -19.68 5.14
CA LEU A 67 -0.52 -20.02 6.56
C LEU A 67 0.66 -19.29 7.22
N THR A 68 1.69 -18.89 6.45
CA THR A 68 2.81 -18.09 6.99
C THR A 68 2.38 -16.71 7.47
N LEU A 69 1.16 -16.24 7.18
CA LEU A 69 0.58 -15.03 7.77
C LEU A 69 0.66 -15.03 9.30
N PHE A 70 0.56 -16.20 9.93
CA PHE A 70 0.64 -16.38 11.39
C PHE A 70 2.00 -16.95 11.86
N GLN A 71 2.98 -17.05 10.96
CA GLN A 71 4.35 -17.47 11.27
C GLN A 71 5.27 -16.26 11.39
N ARG A 72 6.23 -16.30 12.31
CA ARG A 72 7.31 -15.32 12.39
C ARG A 72 8.33 -15.54 11.27
N HIS A 73 8.48 -14.56 10.39
CA HIS A 73 9.43 -14.51 9.28
C HIS A 73 9.85 -13.05 9.01
N ASN A 74 10.83 -12.83 8.13
CA ASN A 74 11.40 -11.51 7.85
C ASN A 74 10.39 -10.51 7.26
N GLU A 75 9.41 -11.01 6.51
CA GLU A 75 8.31 -10.22 5.93
C GLU A 75 7.07 -10.05 6.82
N SER A 76 6.99 -10.64 8.02
CA SER A 76 5.72 -10.73 8.75
C SER A 76 5.14 -9.36 9.08
N VAL A 77 5.97 -8.45 9.57
CA VAL A 77 5.54 -7.08 9.90
C VAL A 77 5.13 -6.33 8.63
N ASN A 78 5.86 -6.49 7.52
CA ASN A 78 5.53 -5.85 6.23
C ASN A 78 4.13 -6.26 5.74
N VAL A 79 3.77 -7.54 5.90
CA VAL A 79 2.42 -8.04 5.58
C VAL A 79 1.38 -7.44 6.52
N TRP A 80 1.59 -7.52 7.83
CA TRP A 80 0.58 -7.12 8.82
C TRP A 80 0.32 -5.62 8.84
N THR A 81 1.33 -4.77 8.64
CA THR A 81 1.14 -3.31 8.61
C THR A 81 0.18 -2.90 7.50
N HIS A 82 0.37 -3.41 6.27
CA HIS A 82 -0.49 -3.08 5.15
C HIS A 82 -1.82 -3.86 5.14
N LEU A 83 -1.84 -5.12 5.59
CA LEU A 83 -3.09 -5.87 5.72
C LEU A 83 -4.03 -5.20 6.72
N LEU A 84 -3.55 -4.85 7.92
CA LEU A 84 -4.37 -4.17 8.92
C LEU A 84 -4.88 -2.82 8.39
N ALA A 85 -4.00 -2.05 7.74
CA ALA A 85 -4.40 -0.79 7.11
C ALA A 85 -5.48 -0.98 6.05
N SER A 86 -5.39 -2.00 5.18
CA SER A 86 -6.43 -2.27 4.18
C SER A 86 -7.79 -2.57 4.81
N LEU A 87 -7.81 -3.25 5.95
CA LEU A 87 -9.03 -3.51 6.72
C LEU A 87 -9.57 -2.22 7.34
N ILE A 88 -8.70 -1.34 7.85
CA ILE A 88 -9.10 -0.01 8.34
C ILE A 88 -9.73 0.83 7.21
N ILE A 89 -9.15 0.81 5.99
CA ILE A 89 -9.75 1.50 4.84
C ILE A 89 -11.13 0.92 4.49
N LEU A 90 -11.30 -0.40 4.56
CA LEU A 90 -12.59 -1.03 4.32
C LEU A 90 -13.65 -0.61 5.35
N VAL A 91 -13.28 -0.55 6.63
CA VAL A 91 -14.16 -0.05 7.70
C VAL A 91 -14.51 1.42 7.46
N LYS A 92 -13.53 2.27 7.16
CA LYS A 92 -13.78 3.69 6.83
C LYS A 92 -14.70 3.86 5.61
N PHE A 93 -14.52 3.03 4.58
CA PHE A 93 -15.39 3.04 3.41
C PHE A 93 -16.83 2.67 3.80
N GLN A 94 -17.02 1.65 4.64
CA GLN A 94 -18.32 1.27 5.16
C GLN A 94 -18.96 2.42 5.95
N GLU A 95 -18.24 3.02 6.89
CA GLU A 95 -18.71 4.17 7.69
C GLU A 95 -19.15 5.34 6.80
N LEU A 96 -18.34 5.70 5.80
CA LEU A 96 -18.68 6.80 4.87
C LEU A 96 -19.87 6.46 3.98
N SER A 97 -20.04 5.19 3.60
CA SER A 97 -21.16 4.74 2.75
C SER A 97 -22.52 4.84 3.46
N GLU A 98 -22.55 4.98 4.78
CA GLU A 98 -23.79 5.23 5.54
C GLU A 98 -24.31 6.65 5.32
N THR A 99 -23.43 7.61 4.99
CA THR A 99 -23.79 9.03 4.86
C THR A 99 -23.54 9.61 3.46
N VAL A 100 -22.72 8.97 2.63
CA VAL A 100 -22.30 9.45 1.31
C VAL A 100 -22.82 8.54 0.20
N ASP A 101 -23.53 9.11 -0.78
CA ASP A 101 -23.97 8.39 -1.97
C ASP A 101 -22.88 8.35 -3.04
N PHE A 102 -21.96 7.39 -2.92
CA PHE A 102 -20.88 7.18 -3.90
C PHE A 102 -21.35 6.77 -5.30
N LEU A 103 -22.63 6.45 -5.51
CA LEU A 103 -23.14 6.03 -6.82
C LEU A 103 -23.73 7.20 -7.61
N ARG A 104 -24.41 8.11 -6.92
CA ARG A 104 -25.18 9.19 -7.58
C ARG A 104 -24.58 10.57 -7.39
N ASP A 105 -23.70 10.76 -6.42
CA ASP A 105 -23.07 12.04 -6.15
C ASP A 105 -21.74 12.18 -6.92
N PRO A 106 -21.64 13.06 -7.95
CA PRO A 106 -20.39 13.30 -8.66
C PRO A 106 -19.30 13.86 -7.75
N HIS A 107 -19.69 14.65 -6.74
CA HIS A 107 -18.76 15.22 -5.75
C HIS A 107 -18.10 14.14 -4.89
N ALA A 108 -18.69 12.94 -4.79
CA ALA A 108 -18.16 11.82 -4.01
C ALA A 108 -17.21 10.90 -4.82
N GLN A 109 -17.18 11.00 -6.15
CA GLN A 109 -16.36 10.12 -7.00
C GLN A 109 -14.86 10.21 -6.72
N PRO A 110 -14.26 11.42 -6.56
CA PRO A 110 -12.84 11.53 -6.23
C PRO A 110 -12.50 10.89 -4.87
N LEU A 111 -13.37 11.04 -3.86
CA LEU A 111 -13.22 10.39 -2.56
C LEU A 111 -13.34 8.85 -2.68
N PHE A 112 -14.28 8.35 -3.48
CA PHE A 112 -14.38 6.92 -3.77
C PHE A 112 -13.10 6.37 -4.41
N ILE A 113 -12.57 7.06 -5.42
CA ILE A 113 -11.32 6.70 -6.08
C ILE A 113 -10.17 6.68 -5.08
N LEU A 114 -10.05 7.68 -4.20
CA LEU A 114 -9.02 7.71 -3.16
C LEU A 114 -9.11 6.48 -2.25
N LEU A 115 -10.30 6.13 -1.74
CA LEU A 115 -10.51 4.98 -0.86
C LEU A 115 -10.24 3.65 -1.57
N LEU A 116 -10.73 3.49 -2.81
CA LEU A 116 -10.49 2.30 -3.63
C LEU A 116 -9.00 2.13 -3.93
N ALA A 117 -8.31 3.22 -4.29
CA ALA A 117 -6.89 3.20 -4.58
C ALA A 117 -6.08 2.89 -3.30
N ALA A 118 -6.48 3.47 -2.16
CA ALA A 118 -5.89 3.20 -0.85
C ALA A 118 -5.98 1.72 -0.48
N PHE A 119 -7.19 1.15 -0.56
CA PHE A 119 -7.42 -0.28 -0.33
C PHE A 119 -6.58 -1.15 -1.27
N THR A 120 -6.55 -0.78 -2.56
CA THR A 120 -5.87 -1.55 -3.60
C THR A 120 -4.36 -1.62 -3.38
N TYR A 121 -3.68 -0.49 -3.14
CA TYR A 121 -2.22 -0.52 -2.94
C TYR A 121 -1.83 -1.27 -1.66
N LEU A 122 -2.57 -1.07 -0.56
CA LEU A 122 -2.33 -1.77 0.69
C LEU A 122 -2.51 -3.29 0.53
N GLY A 123 -3.59 -3.70 -0.14
CA GLY A 123 -3.85 -5.11 -0.43
C GLY A 123 -2.80 -5.73 -1.34
N CYS A 124 -2.43 -5.04 -2.43
CA CYS A 124 -1.40 -5.51 -3.37
C CYS A 124 -0.03 -5.65 -2.70
N SER A 125 0.35 -4.69 -1.86
CA SER A 125 1.58 -4.73 -1.08
C SER A 125 1.58 -5.87 -0.06
N ALA A 126 0.50 -6.04 0.72
CA ALA A 126 0.38 -7.15 1.65
C ALA A 126 0.49 -8.52 0.95
N LEU A 127 -0.15 -8.67 -0.21
CA LEU A 127 -0.03 -9.88 -1.05
C LEU A 127 1.39 -10.08 -1.58
N ALA A 128 2.09 -9.01 -1.97
CA ALA A 128 3.47 -9.09 -2.41
C ALA A 128 4.41 -9.59 -1.33
N HIS A 129 4.34 -9.01 -0.14
CA HIS A 129 5.14 -9.48 0.98
C HIS A 129 4.72 -10.88 1.45
N LEU A 130 3.46 -11.28 1.32
CA LEU A 130 3.00 -12.60 1.73
C LEU A 130 3.38 -13.70 0.72
N LEU A 131 3.31 -13.44 -0.58
CA LEU A 131 3.35 -14.49 -1.61
C LEU A 131 4.61 -14.47 -2.48
N SER A 132 5.47 -13.45 -2.36
CA SER A 132 6.69 -13.32 -3.16
C SER A 132 7.71 -14.46 -2.93
N ALA A 133 7.78 -15.02 -1.74
CA ALA A 133 8.76 -16.06 -1.38
C ALA A 133 8.53 -17.41 -2.09
N ARG A 134 7.46 -17.55 -2.87
CA ARG A 134 7.09 -18.81 -3.51
C ARG A 134 8.06 -19.30 -4.58
N SER A 135 8.44 -18.42 -5.50
CA SER A 135 9.32 -18.72 -6.62
C SER A 135 9.83 -17.41 -7.20
N GLU A 136 10.90 -17.45 -8.00
CA GLU A 136 11.45 -16.22 -8.62
C GLU A 136 10.36 -15.50 -9.44
N LEU A 137 9.56 -16.23 -10.22
CA LEU A 137 8.47 -15.65 -10.99
C LEU A 137 7.36 -15.06 -10.10
N SER A 138 7.00 -15.72 -8.99
CA SER A 138 6.02 -15.20 -8.03
C SER A 138 6.53 -13.90 -7.39
N HIS A 139 7.80 -13.83 -7.03
CA HIS A 139 8.42 -12.62 -6.50
C HIS A 139 8.23 -11.43 -7.45
N TYR A 140 8.64 -11.56 -8.72
CA TYR A 140 8.44 -10.49 -9.69
C TYR A 140 6.95 -10.17 -9.90
N THR A 141 6.10 -11.19 -10.02
CA THR A 141 4.67 -11.02 -10.29
C THR A 141 3.99 -10.16 -9.22
N PHE A 142 4.16 -10.50 -7.94
CA PHE A 142 3.47 -9.78 -6.89
C PHE A 142 4.10 -8.41 -6.60
N TYR A 143 5.42 -8.25 -6.72
CA TYR A 143 6.01 -6.91 -6.61
C TYR A 143 5.61 -6.00 -7.78
N PHE A 144 5.40 -6.52 -8.99
CA PHE A 144 4.83 -5.71 -10.07
C PHE A 144 3.38 -5.32 -9.79
N LEU A 145 2.58 -6.22 -9.18
CA LEU A 145 1.23 -5.88 -8.73
C LEU A 145 1.23 -4.80 -7.64
N ASP A 146 2.19 -4.85 -6.71
CA ASP A 146 2.42 -3.80 -5.73
C ASP A 146 2.74 -2.45 -6.40
N TYR A 147 3.64 -2.44 -7.39
CA TYR A 147 3.95 -1.22 -8.15
C TYR A 147 2.75 -0.64 -8.91
N VAL A 148 1.87 -1.51 -9.44
CA VAL A 148 0.59 -1.07 -10.03
C VAL A 148 -0.29 -0.43 -8.96
N GLY A 149 -0.43 -1.08 -7.80
CA GLY A 149 -1.19 -0.53 -6.66
C GLY A 149 -0.68 0.86 -6.24
N VAL A 150 0.63 1.01 -6.08
CA VAL A 150 1.26 2.30 -5.73
C VAL A 150 0.97 3.37 -6.79
N ALA A 151 1.06 3.05 -8.08
CA ALA A 151 0.75 4.00 -9.14
C ALA A 151 -0.72 4.42 -9.16
N VAL A 152 -1.64 3.48 -8.94
CA VAL A 152 -3.08 3.75 -8.83
C VAL A 152 -3.37 4.66 -7.63
N TYR A 153 -2.73 4.41 -6.48
CA TYR A 153 -2.83 5.29 -5.31
C TYR A 153 -2.22 6.67 -5.53
N GLN A 154 -1.07 6.75 -6.19
CA GLN A 154 -0.42 8.02 -6.53
C GLN A 154 -1.34 8.91 -7.37
N TYR A 155 -2.04 8.35 -8.36
CA TYR A 155 -3.04 9.11 -9.12
C TYR A 155 -4.27 9.46 -8.26
N GLY A 156 -4.80 8.53 -7.46
CA GLY A 156 -5.95 8.77 -6.59
C GLY A 156 -5.70 9.89 -5.56
N SER A 157 -4.47 9.94 -5.02
CA SER A 157 -3.97 11.01 -4.15
C SER A 157 -3.95 12.36 -4.89
N ALA A 158 -3.36 12.41 -6.08
CA ALA A 158 -3.31 13.61 -6.91
C ALA A 158 -4.70 14.13 -7.27
N LEU A 159 -5.62 13.22 -7.61
CA LEU A 159 -7.01 13.59 -7.86
C LEU A 159 -7.65 14.20 -6.62
N ALA A 160 -7.49 13.59 -5.44
CA ALA A 160 -8.06 14.10 -4.20
C ALA A 160 -7.49 15.48 -3.82
N HIS A 161 -6.18 15.71 -3.96
CA HIS A 161 -5.60 17.03 -3.70
C HIS A 161 -6.04 18.08 -4.72
N PHE A 162 -6.12 17.71 -6.00
CA PHE A 162 -6.61 18.61 -7.04
C PHE A 162 -8.08 18.99 -6.82
N TYR A 163 -8.90 18.05 -6.34
CA TYR A 163 -10.34 18.25 -6.24
C TYR A 163 -10.81 18.81 -4.89
N TYR A 164 -10.17 18.44 -3.77
CA TYR A 164 -10.62 18.82 -2.43
C TYR A 164 -9.65 19.71 -1.65
N VAL A 165 -8.47 20.00 -2.19
CA VAL A 165 -7.45 20.78 -1.43
C VAL A 165 -7.02 22.03 -2.17
N ILE A 166 -7.07 22.02 -3.50
CA ILE A 166 -6.56 23.12 -4.33
C ILE A 166 -7.25 24.46 -4.00
N ALA A 167 -6.44 25.51 -3.95
CA ALA A 167 -6.94 26.88 -3.87
C ALA A 167 -7.18 27.44 -5.28
N GLU A 168 -8.11 28.38 -5.41
CA GLU A 168 -8.51 28.97 -6.71
C GLU A 168 -7.31 29.54 -7.50
N GLU A 169 -6.42 30.27 -6.84
CA GLU A 169 -5.20 30.83 -7.44
C GLU A 169 -4.27 29.76 -8.03
N TRP A 170 -4.09 28.63 -7.33
CA TRP A 170 -3.26 27.52 -7.79
C TRP A 170 -3.97 26.75 -8.90
N HIS A 171 -5.28 26.53 -8.75
CA HIS A 171 -6.12 25.89 -9.77
C HIS A 171 -6.03 26.60 -11.11
N ALA A 172 -6.10 27.95 -11.13
CA ALA A 172 -5.96 28.73 -12.35
C ALA A 172 -4.64 28.47 -13.10
N GLN A 173 -3.55 28.16 -12.39
CA GLN A 173 -2.23 27.92 -12.97
C GLN A 173 -2.07 26.50 -13.51
N VAL A 174 -2.65 25.50 -12.84
CA VAL A 174 -2.34 24.08 -13.11
C VAL A 174 -3.49 23.27 -13.72
N ARG A 175 -4.72 23.81 -13.77
CA ARG A 175 -5.93 23.06 -14.18
C ARG A 175 -5.86 22.37 -15.53
N SER A 176 -5.08 22.90 -16.48
CA SER A 176 -4.99 22.34 -17.84
C SER A 176 -4.12 21.09 -17.94
N PHE A 177 -3.20 20.88 -17.00
CA PHE A 177 -2.22 19.80 -17.09
C PHE A 177 -2.08 18.93 -15.84
N PHE A 178 -2.60 19.35 -14.68
CA PHE A 178 -2.36 18.66 -13.41
C PHE A 178 -2.72 17.17 -13.44
N LEU A 179 -3.97 16.83 -13.79
CA LEU A 179 -4.43 15.43 -13.80
C LEU A 179 -3.78 14.59 -14.92
N PRO A 180 -3.64 15.07 -16.17
CA PRO A 180 -2.88 14.35 -17.19
C PRO A 180 -1.42 14.11 -16.81
N ALA A 181 -0.74 15.10 -16.22
CA ALA A 181 0.63 14.96 -15.76
C ALA A 181 0.73 13.98 -14.59
N ALA A 182 -0.20 14.01 -13.65
CA ALA A 182 -0.28 13.04 -12.55
C ALA A 182 -0.47 11.61 -13.06
N ALA A 183 -1.37 11.39 -14.02
CA ALA A 183 -1.59 10.09 -14.67
C ALA A 183 -0.31 9.58 -15.37
N PHE A 184 0.34 10.44 -16.15
CA PHE A 184 1.59 10.11 -16.82
C PHE A 184 2.70 9.76 -15.83
N LEU A 185 2.89 10.55 -14.77
CA LEU A 185 3.92 10.33 -13.76
C LEU A 185 3.64 9.08 -12.91
N ALA A 186 2.38 8.77 -12.63
CA ALA A 186 1.96 7.52 -11.99
C ALA A 186 2.34 6.30 -12.84
N TRP A 187 1.96 6.30 -14.12
CA TRP A 187 2.35 5.24 -15.05
C TRP A 187 3.87 5.13 -15.22
N LEU A 188 4.57 6.27 -15.31
CA LEU A 188 6.02 6.31 -15.43
C LEU A 188 6.71 5.73 -14.18
N SER A 189 6.17 6.01 -12.99
CA SER A 189 6.66 5.44 -11.72
C SER A 189 6.49 3.91 -11.71
N CYS A 190 5.31 3.40 -12.08
CA CYS A 190 5.08 1.95 -12.23
C CYS A 190 6.07 1.33 -13.23
N THR A 191 6.23 1.98 -14.38
CA THR A 191 7.10 1.50 -15.46
C THR A 191 8.56 1.46 -15.00
N GLY A 192 9.05 2.54 -14.39
CA GLY A 192 10.40 2.62 -13.81
C GLY A 192 10.64 1.56 -12.75
N CYS A 193 9.67 1.29 -11.87
CA CYS A 193 9.76 0.24 -10.86
C CYS A 193 9.79 -1.18 -11.45
N CYS A 194 8.90 -1.49 -12.39
CA CYS A 194 8.85 -2.79 -13.06
C CYS A 194 10.14 -3.07 -13.85
N TYR A 195 10.55 -2.14 -14.71
CA TYR A 195 11.77 -2.30 -15.50
C TYR A 195 13.02 -2.27 -14.64
N GLY A 196 13.09 -1.39 -13.65
CA GLY A 196 14.21 -1.31 -12.72
C GLY A 196 14.43 -2.62 -11.97
N LYS A 197 13.35 -3.26 -11.49
CA LYS A 197 13.44 -4.55 -10.82
C LYS A 197 13.81 -5.69 -11.78
N TYR A 198 13.25 -5.72 -12.99
CA TYR A 198 13.64 -6.69 -14.03
C TYR A 198 15.11 -6.55 -14.46
N ALA A 199 15.59 -5.33 -14.68
CA ALA A 199 16.93 -5.04 -15.18
C ALA A 199 17.99 -4.91 -14.07
N SER A 200 17.59 -5.00 -12.80
CA SER A 200 18.46 -4.82 -11.62
C SER A 200 19.78 -5.62 -11.67
N PRO A 201 19.83 -6.89 -12.12
CA PRO A 201 21.10 -7.64 -12.24
C PRO A 201 22.13 -6.99 -13.15
N ASN A 202 21.66 -6.26 -14.17
CA ASN A 202 22.47 -5.72 -15.24
C ASN A 202 22.70 -4.21 -15.13
N LEU A 203 22.06 -3.55 -14.14
CA LEU A 203 22.13 -2.11 -13.95
C LEU A 203 22.98 -1.74 -12.72
N PRO A 204 23.83 -0.71 -12.81
CA PRO A 204 24.42 -0.10 -11.63
C PRO A 204 23.34 0.34 -10.64
N LYS A 205 23.55 0.10 -9.34
CA LYS A 205 22.58 0.43 -8.27
C LYS A 205 22.08 1.88 -8.33
N PHE A 206 22.93 2.82 -8.73
CA PHE A 206 22.56 4.23 -8.89
C PHE A 206 21.53 4.44 -10.02
N ILE A 207 21.71 3.79 -11.17
CA ILE A 207 20.79 3.89 -12.32
C ILE A 207 19.44 3.27 -11.98
N HIS A 208 19.45 2.13 -11.28
CA HIS A 208 18.22 1.52 -10.76
C HIS A 208 17.47 2.49 -9.83
N LYS A 209 18.18 3.13 -8.89
CA LYS A 209 17.57 4.13 -8.00
C LYS A 209 17.04 5.35 -8.77
N LEU A 210 17.69 5.76 -9.86
CA LEU A 210 17.23 6.87 -10.70
C LEU A 210 15.87 6.55 -11.36
N PHE A 211 15.70 5.35 -11.93
CA PHE A 211 14.45 4.92 -12.55
C PHE A 211 13.27 4.82 -11.58
N GLN A 212 13.54 4.49 -10.32
CA GLN A 212 12.49 4.35 -9.30
C GLN A 212 12.19 5.67 -8.59
N VAL A 213 13.22 6.40 -8.16
CA VAL A 213 13.06 7.55 -7.26
C VAL A 213 12.70 8.83 -8.02
N VAL A 214 13.23 9.05 -9.22
CA VAL A 214 12.98 10.32 -9.93
C VAL A 214 11.53 10.46 -10.38
N PRO A 215 10.90 9.48 -11.05
CA PRO A 215 9.50 9.60 -11.43
C PRO A 215 8.58 9.79 -10.21
N SER A 216 8.79 9.02 -9.14
CA SER A 216 8.01 9.14 -7.90
C SER A 216 8.25 10.47 -7.18
N GLY A 217 9.47 11.00 -7.20
CA GLY A 217 9.80 12.32 -6.65
C GLY A 217 9.13 13.46 -7.42
N LEU A 218 9.17 13.42 -8.76
CA LEU A 218 8.47 14.38 -9.61
C LEU A 218 6.95 14.30 -9.42
N ALA A 219 6.42 13.08 -9.32
CA ALA A 219 5.01 12.85 -9.04
C ALA A 219 4.60 13.43 -7.70
N TYR A 220 5.38 13.17 -6.64
CA TYR A 220 5.13 13.73 -5.32
C TYR A 220 5.14 15.26 -5.37
N CYS A 221 6.14 15.89 -5.99
CA CYS A 221 6.22 17.35 -6.12
C CYS A 221 4.98 17.96 -6.78
N LEU A 222 4.44 17.32 -7.83
CA LEU A 222 3.20 17.75 -8.47
C LEU A 222 2.00 17.54 -7.53
N ASP A 223 1.83 16.31 -7.03
CA ASP A 223 0.71 15.85 -6.21
C ASP A 223 0.53 16.72 -4.95
N ILE A 224 1.63 16.97 -4.24
CA ILE A 224 1.61 17.71 -2.97
C ILE A 224 1.53 19.24 -3.14
N SER A 225 1.68 19.75 -4.37
CA SER A 225 1.69 21.21 -4.60
C SER A 225 0.41 21.95 -4.14
N PRO A 226 -0.82 21.42 -4.30
CA PRO A 226 -2.03 22.05 -3.78
C PRO A 226 -2.02 22.10 -2.24
N VAL A 227 -1.52 21.03 -1.60
CA VAL A 227 -1.42 20.89 -0.15
C VAL A 227 -0.43 21.92 0.42
N PHE A 228 0.78 22.00 -0.14
CA PHE A 228 1.77 23.01 0.29
C PHE A 228 1.26 24.43 0.11
N HIS A 229 0.62 24.72 -1.03
CA HIS A 229 0.05 26.05 -1.27
C HIS A 229 -1.01 26.41 -0.21
N ARG A 230 -1.90 25.47 0.14
CA ARG A 230 -2.92 25.70 1.18
C ARG A 230 -2.30 25.90 2.57
N ILE A 231 -1.32 25.07 2.95
CA ILE A 231 -0.58 25.22 4.21
C ILE A 231 0.08 26.60 4.25
N TYR A 232 0.78 26.98 3.18
CA TYR A 232 1.46 28.28 3.09
C TYR A 232 0.47 29.44 3.26
N LYS A 233 -0.67 29.43 2.56
CA LYS A 233 -1.69 30.48 2.68
C LYS A 233 -2.28 30.56 4.09
N CYS A 234 -2.52 29.41 4.73
CA CYS A 234 -3.10 29.38 6.08
C CYS A 234 -2.18 30.02 7.12
N TYR A 235 -0.86 29.75 7.05
CA TYR A 235 0.11 30.26 8.03
C TYR A 235 0.76 31.60 7.66
N SER A 236 0.66 32.04 6.40
CA SER A 236 1.19 33.35 5.97
C SER A 236 0.19 34.49 6.12
N SER A 237 -1.07 34.18 6.42
CA SER A 237 -2.10 35.17 6.72
C SER A 237 -1.85 35.82 8.08
N GLU A 238 -2.25 37.09 8.25
CA GLU A 238 -2.21 37.77 9.57
C GLU A 238 -3.18 37.14 10.57
N GLN A 239 -4.16 36.38 10.10
CA GLN A 239 -5.15 35.69 10.91
C GLN A 239 -4.66 34.28 11.30
N VAL A 240 -4.99 33.85 12.53
CA VAL A 240 -4.66 32.50 13.01
C VAL A 240 -5.33 31.44 12.12
N CYS A 241 -4.52 30.49 11.64
CA CYS A 241 -4.99 29.34 10.87
C CYS A 241 -5.94 28.47 11.74
N ALA A 242 -7.24 28.51 11.44
CA ALA A 242 -8.28 27.74 12.14
C ALA A 242 -8.74 26.51 11.35
N ASP A 243 -8.11 26.22 10.21
CA ASP A 243 -8.49 25.13 9.31
C ASP A 243 -7.96 23.79 9.84
N GLN A 244 -8.86 22.93 10.32
CA GLN A 244 -8.50 21.63 10.88
C GLN A 244 -7.90 20.67 9.83
N ALA A 245 -8.32 20.76 8.57
CA ALA A 245 -7.78 19.92 7.50
C ALA A 245 -6.29 20.25 7.24
N VAL A 246 -5.90 21.53 7.38
CA VAL A 246 -4.50 21.95 7.24
C VAL A 246 -3.57 21.28 8.26
N VAL A 247 -4.04 21.05 9.49
CA VAL A 247 -3.25 20.33 10.52
C VAL A 247 -2.97 18.88 10.08
N TYR A 248 -3.99 18.18 9.57
CA TYR A 248 -3.81 16.83 9.04
C TYR A 248 -2.89 16.80 7.82
N HIS A 249 -2.98 17.80 6.94
CA HIS A 249 -2.05 17.94 5.81
C HIS A 249 -0.60 18.20 6.24
N CYS A 250 -0.36 18.95 7.34
CA CYS A 250 0.99 19.07 7.90
C CYS A 250 1.55 17.71 8.35
N TYR A 251 0.73 16.89 9.03
CA TYR A 251 1.11 15.53 9.40
C TYR A 251 1.31 14.62 8.18
N GLN A 252 0.48 14.77 7.14
CA GLN A 252 0.62 14.05 5.88
C GLN A 252 2.01 14.28 5.27
N VAL A 253 2.41 15.55 5.11
CA VAL A 253 3.73 15.92 4.58
C VAL A 253 4.85 15.35 5.47
N LEU A 254 4.74 15.49 6.80
CA LEU A 254 5.74 14.99 7.74
C LEU A 254 5.91 13.46 7.63
N PHE A 255 4.81 12.71 7.66
CA PHE A 255 4.84 11.25 7.58
C PHE A 255 5.34 10.76 6.24
N PHE A 256 4.98 11.43 5.14
CA PHE A 256 5.54 11.10 3.82
C PHE A 256 7.06 11.29 3.78
N LEU A 257 7.59 12.40 4.32
CA LEU A 257 9.03 12.65 4.31
C LEU A 257 9.80 11.62 5.15
N ILE A 258 9.26 11.22 6.30
CA ILE A 258 9.84 10.14 7.12
C ILE A 258 9.78 8.81 6.36
N SER A 259 8.65 8.49 5.74
CA SER A 259 8.46 7.30 4.91
C SER A 259 9.48 7.25 3.76
N ALA A 260 9.64 8.34 3.00
CA ALA A 260 10.58 8.46 1.89
C ALA A 260 12.04 8.25 2.32
N TYR A 261 12.41 8.69 3.53
CA TYR A 261 13.73 8.43 4.10
C TYR A 261 13.96 6.93 4.30
N PHE A 262 13.05 6.24 4.99
CA PHE A 262 13.18 4.82 5.30
C PHE A 262 13.02 3.91 4.07
N PHE A 263 12.30 4.35 3.04
CA PHE A 263 12.30 3.70 1.72
C PHE A 263 13.67 3.79 1.03
N SER A 264 14.35 4.93 1.18
CA SER A 264 15.58 5.23 0.45
C SER A 264 16.85 4.69 1.11
N TYR A 265 16.82 4.52 2.42
CA TYR A 265 17.97 4.15 3.24
C TYR A 265 17.62 2.95 4.13
N PRO A 266 18.38 1.84 4.08
CA PRO A 266 18.11 0.63 4.87
C PRO A 266 18.58 0.82 6.32
N HIS A 267 18.02 1.81 7.01
CA HIS A 267 18.25 2.04 8.43
C HIS A 267 17.02 1.58 9.22
N PRO A 268 17.20 0.97 10.41
CA PRO A 268 18.46 0.79 11.15
C PRO A 268 19.22 -0.52 10.82
N GLU A 269 18.71 -1.40 9.95
CA GLU A 269 19.28 -2.72 9.66
C GLU A 269 20.72 -2.66 9.13
N ARG A 270 21.09 -1.58 8.42
CA ARG A 270 22.48 -1.33 8.04
C ARG A 270 23.41 -1.13 9.23
N TRP A 271 22.94 -0.53 10.32
CA TRP A 271 23.73 -0.33 11.54
C TRP A 271 23.76 -1.58 12.42
N PHE A 272 22.74 -2.44 12.30
CA PHE A 272 22.62 -3.66 13.10
C PHE A 272 22.29 -4.90 12.24
N PRO A 273 23.20 -5.33 11.33
CA PRO A 273 22.94 -6.49 10.48
C PRO A 273 22.60 -7.75 11.28
N GLY A 274 21.57 -8.49 10.87
CA GLY A 274 21.10 -9.68 11.57
C GLY A 274 20.23 -9.42 12.81
N ARG A 275 20.23 -8.20 13.37
CA ARG A 275 19.41 -7.86 14.56
C ARG A 275 18.02 -7.39 14.21
N CYS A 276 17.84 -6.87 13.00
CA CYS A 276 16.58 -6.39 12.46
C CYS A 276 15.87 -7.44 11.58
N ASP A 277 16.27 -8.72 11.64
CA ASP A 277 15.79 -9.74 10.71
C ASP A 277 14.27 -9.96 10.75
N PHE A 278 13.61 -9.67 11.87
CA PHE A 278 12.16 -9.83 12.03
C PHE A 278 11.43 -8.52 12.34
N ILE A 279 12.03 -7.63 13.14
CA ILE A 279 11.40 -6.39 13.61
C ILE A 279 12.43 -5.26 13.53
N GLY A 280 11.99 -4.06 13.16
CA GLY A 280 12.80 -2.86 13.12
C GLY A 280 13.60 -2.70 11.84
N GLN A 281 13.13 -3.27 10.73
CA GLN A 281 13.68 -2.98 9.40
C GLN A 281 13.19 -1.60 8.93
N GLY A 282 14.01 -0.88 8.18
CA GLY A 282 13.64 0.39 7.56
C GLY A 282 12.40 0.24 6.69
N HIS A 283 12.28 -0.86 5.94
CA HIS A 283 11.09 -1.14 5.13
C HIS A 283 9.80 -1.26 5.95
N GLN A 284 9.87 -1.81 7.17
CA GLN A 284 8.74 -1.88 8.09
C GLN A 284 8.35 -0.49 8.60
N ILE A 285 9.34 0.34 8.93
CA ILE A 285 9.12 1.72 9.38
C ILE A 285 8.51 2.54 8.24
N PHE A 286 9.02 2.37 7.02
CA PHE A 286 8.45 2.92 5.79
C PHE A 286 6.96 2.58 5.66
N HIS A 287 6.57 1.31 5.77
CA HIS A 287 5.15 0.90 5.71
C HIS A 287 4.31 1.61 6.78
N VAL A 288 4.78 1.66 8.03
CA VAL A 288 4.04 2.30 9.13
C VAL A 288 3.79 3.78 8.84
N PHE A 289 4.82 4.54 8.46
CA PHE A 289 4.66 5.97 8.18
C PHE A 289 3.86 6.22 6.90
N LEU A 290 3.97 5.36 5.88
CA LEU A 290 3.13 5.46 4.69
C LEU A 290 1.65 5.25 5.02
N VAL A 291 1.32 4.24 5.85
CA VAL A 291 -0.05 4.02 6.33
C VAL A 291 -0.56 5.22 7.12
N LEU A 292 0.24 5.76 8.05
CA LEU A 292 -0.15 6.94 8.82
C LEU A 292 -0.40 8.14 7.89
N CYS A 293 0.46 8.37 6.90
CA CYS A 293 0.29 9.39 5.86
C CYS A 293 -1.06 9.23 5.13
N THR A 294 -1.39 8.02 4.69
CA THR A 294 -2.66 7.73 4.01
C THR A 294 -3.87 7.98 4.90
N LEU A 295 -3.81 7.57 6.18
CA LEU A 295 -4.93 7.77 7.10
C LEU A 295 -5.18 9.25 7.38
N VAL A 296 -4.13 10.06 7.59
CA VAL A 296 -4.29 11.50 7.81
C VAL A 296 -4.70 12.24 6.53
N GLN A 297 -4.24 11.79 5.36
CA GLN A 297 -4.69 12.32 4.06
C GLN A 297 -6.19 12.11 3.88
N ILE A 298 -6.68 10.89 4.11
CA ILE A 298 -8.11 10.55 3.99
C ILE A 298 -8.93 11.40 4.96
N GLU A 299 -8.45 11.60 6.19
CA GLU A 299 -9.15 12.43 7.17
C GLU A 299 -9.20 13.90 6.78
N ALA A 300 -8.09 14.47 6.28
CA ALA A 300 -8.08 15.84 5.75
C ALA A 300 -9.07 16.02 4.59
N VAL A 301 -9.00 15.10 3.62
CA VAL A 301 -9.89 15.10 2.45
C VAL A 301 -11.36 14.94 2.85
N ARG A 302 -11.66 14.12 3.87
CA ARG A 302 -13.03 13.93 4.39
C ARG A 302 -13.60 15.23 4.97
N LEU A 303 -12.78 15.99 5.70
CA LEU A 303 -13.17 17.31 6.23
C LEU A 303 -13.48 18.26 5.06
N ASP A 304 -12.61 18.32 4.06
CA ASP A 304 -12.79 19.19 2.90
C ASP A 304 -13.98 18.83 2.03
N PHE A 305 -14.19 17.53 1.79
CA PHE A 305 -15.37 16.99 1.11
C PHE A 305 -16.67 17.48 1.76
N SER A 306 -16.69 17.56 3.10
CA SER A 306 -17.88 17.95 3.84
C SER A 306 -18.04 19.46 3.96
N GLU A 307 -16.98 20.16 4.35
CA GLU A 307 -17.03 21.57 4.74
C GLU A 307 -16.95 22.54 3.56
N ARG A 308 -16.34 22.10 2.43
CA ARG A 308 -16.03 22.98 1.29
C ARG A 308 -16.71 22.54 -0.01
N ARG A 309 -17.74 21.70 0.10
CA ARG A 309 -18.50 21.14 -1.04
C ARG A 309 -18.90 22.19 -2.08
N SER A 310 -19.60 23.24 -1.66
CA SER A 310 -20.13 24.27 -2.57
C SER A 310 -19.03 24.99 -3.37
N PHE A 311 -17.87 25.22 -2.74
CA PHE A 311 -16.71 25.80 -3.40
C PHE A 311 -16.17 24.87 -4.49
N TYR A 312 -15.97 23.58 -4.18
CA TYR A 312 -15.38 22.63 -5.12
C TYR A 312 -16.32 22.22 -6.26
N GLU A 313 -17.63 22.12 -6.00
CA GLU A 313 -18.63 21.92 -7.06
C GLU A 313 -18.62 23.09 -8.06
N SER A 314 -18.52 24.33 -7.55
CA SER A 314 -18.40 25.51 -8.42
C SER A 314 -17.07 25.57 -9.17
N LEU A 315 -15.97 25.11 -8.55
CA LEU A 315 -14.63 25.22 -9.13
C LEU A 315 -14.40 24.20 -10.25
N HIS A 316 -14.93 22.99 -10.10
CA HIS A 316 -14.62 21.85 -10.97
C HIS A 316 -15.74 21.45 -11.93
N GLY A 317 -17.01 21.80 -11.65
CA GLY A 317 -18.13 21.35 -12.48
C GLY A 317 -18.13 19.83 -12.68
N ASP A 318 -18.19 19.38 -13.94
CA ASP A 318 -18.32 17.97 -14.33
C ASP A 318 -17.00 17.17 -14.40
N LEU A 319 -15.89 17.71 -13.85
CA LEU A 319 -14.55 17.09 -13.87
C LEU A 319 -14.51 15.64 -13.37
N ALA A 320 -15.48 15.23 -12.55
CA ALA A 320 -15.56 13.88 -12.01
C ALA A 320 -15.52 12.78 -13.09
N HIS A 321 -16.13 13.00 -14.25
CA HIS A 321 -16.14 12.01 -15.33
C HIS A 321 -14.75 11.82 -15.97
N ASP A 322 -14.07 12.93 -16.28
CA ASP A 322 -12.72 12.90 -16.86
C ASP A 322 -11.71 12.29 -15.88
N ALA A 323 -11.87 12.57 -14.59
CA ALA A 323 -11.06 11.99 -13.52
C ALA A 323 -11.21 10.46 -13.43
N VAL A 324 -12.44 9.94 -13.52
CA VAL A 324 -12.69 8.48 -13.55
C VAL A 324 -12.06 7.84 -14.79
N ALA A 325 -12.21 8.47 -15.96
CA ALA A 325 -11.63 7.94 -17.20
C ALA A 325 -10.09 7.86 -17.12
N LEU A 326 -9.45 8.92 -16.62
CA LEU A 326 -7.99 8.95 -16.40
C LEU A 326 -7.52 7.95 -15.34
N PHE A 327 -8.30 7.73 -14.28
CA PHE A 327 -8.03 6.69 -13.29
C PHE A 327 -7.98 5.30 -13.93
N ILE A 328 -9.04 4.93 -14.66
CA ILE A 328 -9.14 3.65 -15.36
C ILE A 328 -8.00 3.50 -16.38
N PHE A 329 -7.73 4.55 -17.16
CA PHE A 329 -6.65 4.56 -18.13
C PHE A 329 -5.29 4.31 -17.47
N THR A 330 -4.98 5.03 -16.38
CA THR A 330 -3.72 4.88 -15.63
C THR A 330 -3.57 3.48 -15.04
N ALA A 331 -4.64 2.92 -14.48
CA ALA A 331 -4.66 1.55 -13.96
C ALA A 331 -4.40 0.51 -15.07
N CYS A 332 -5.09 0.64 -16.21
CA CYS A 332 -4.92 -0.23 -17.37
C CYS A 332 -3.49 -0.16 -17.94
N CYS A 333 -2.95 1.04 -18.16
CA CYS A 333 -1.59 1.21 -18.67
C CYS A 333 -0.55 0.60 -17.71
N SER A 334 -0.71 0.81 -16.40
CA SER A 334 0.19 0.25 -15.39
C SER A 334 0.12 -1.27 -15.35
N ALA A 335 -1.09 -1.84 -15.38
CA ALA A 335 -1.31 -3.28 -15.43
C ALA A 335 -0.74 -3.92 -16.72
N LEU A 336 -0.91 -3.27 -17.87
CA LEU A 336 -0.32 -3.71 -19.14
C LEU A 336 1.20 -3.72 -19.09
N THR A 337 1.82 -2.67 -18.52
CA THR A 337 3.28 -2.65 -18.28
C THR A 337 3.71 -3.81 -17.39
N ALA A 338 3.06 -4.01 -16.25
CA ALA A 338 3.36 -5.10 -15.32
C ALA A 338 3.24 -6.47 -15.99
N PHE A 339 2.19 -6.70 -16.79
CA PHE A 339 1.99 -7.93 -17.54
C PHE A 339 3.08 -8.15 -18.59
N TYR A 340 3.41 -7.11 -19.36
CA TYR A 340 4.46 -7.16 -20.37
C TYR A 340 5.82 -7.52 -19.75
N VAL A 341 6.23 -6.81 -18.70
CA VAL A 341 7.52 -7.05 -18.03
C VAL A 341 7.54 -8.41 -17.35
N ARG A 342 6.42 -8.86 -16.75
CA ARG A 342 6.29 -10.24 -16.22
C ARG A 342 6.52 -11.29 -17.30
N LYS A 343 6.00 -11.11 -18.51
CA LYS A 343 6.22 -12.04 -19.63
C LYS A 343 7.71 -12.11 -19.99
N ARG A 344 8.41 -10.96 -20.00
CA ARG A 344 9.86 -10.89 -20.23
C ARG A 344 10.66 -11.61 -19.15
N VAL A 345 10.29 -11.42 -17.88
CA VAL A 345 10.88 -12.16 -16.74
C VAL A 345 10.70 -13.66 -16.91
N LYS A 346 9.49 -14.11 -17.27
CA LYS A 346 9.20 -15.54 -17.45
C LYS A 346 10.13 -16.16 -18.50
N MET A 347 10.26 -15.53 -19.67
CA MET A 347 11.15 -16.00 -20.74
C MET A 347 12.62 -16.05 -20.27
N TYR A 348 13.08 -15.00 -19.59
CA TYR A 348 14.44 -14.97 -19.04
C TYR A 348 14.70 -16.09 -18.02
N LEU A 349 13.72 -16.43 -17.18
CA LEU A 349 13.85 -17.52 -16.22
C LEU A 349 13.82 -18.90 -16.88
N GLU A 350 13.07 -19.06 -17.97
CA GLU A 350 13.07 -20.29 -18.79
C GLU A 350 14.43 -20.48 -19.48
N GLU A 351 14.98 -19.43 -20.11
CA GLU A 351 16.32 -19.45 -20.73
C GLU A 351 17.46 -19.75 -19.75
N LYS A 352 17.31 -19.39 -18.46
CA LYS A 352 18.30 -19.66 -17.41
C LYS A 352 18.29 -21.13 -16.95
N GLN A 353 17.20 -21.86 -17.21
CA GLN A 353 17.03 -23.26 -16.82
C GLN A 353 17.46 -24.24 -17.91
N GLU A 354 17.54 -23.77 -19.17
CA GLU A 354 18.17 -24.46 -20.31
C GLU A 354 19.70 -24.33 -20.25
#